data_AF-A0A455T9P9-F1
#
_entry.id   AF-A0A455T9P9-F1
#
_cell.length_a   1.000
_cell.length_b   1.000
_cell.length_c   1.000
_cell.angle_alpha   90.00
_cell.angle_beta   90.00
_cell.angle_gamma   90.00
#
_symmetry.space_group_name_H-M   'P 1'
#
loop_
_entity.id
_entity.type
_entity.pdbx_description
1 polymer ?
#
loop_
_entity_poly.entity_id
_entity_poly.type
_entity_poly.pdbx_seq_one_letter_code
_entity_poly.pdbx_strand_id
1 'polypeptide(L)'
;MKYKNHRHLKKHKNYEKVKWLLIFFIIIVTLLTNHFFKNCNLVVKYTMLTIITGINIIFFYSTKKGKKILLFIQESTNEFYKITWPTKQETFYTTLIILIVAIFISFILWLLDSIIFYFISYIIA
;
A
#
# COMPACT_ATOMS: atom_id res chain seq x y z
N MET A 1 1.01 46.25 -16.13
CA MET A 1 0.21 45.45 -15.17
C MET A 1 0.79 44.06 -14.78
N LYS A 2 1.75 43.48 -15.52
CA LYS A 2 2.28 42.10 -15.31
C LYS A 2 3.11 41.88 -14.03
N TYR A 3 3.64 42.95 -13.40
CA TYR A 3 4.54 42.86 -12.24
C TYR A 3 3.85 42.57 -10.88
N LYS A 4 2.54 42.84 -10.75
CA LYS A 4 1.81 42.67 -9.47
C LYS A 4 1.49 41.19 -9.18
N ASN A 5 1.22 40.38 -10.21
CA ASN A 5 0.83 38.97 -10.08
C ASN A 5 1.96 38.07 -9.53
N HIS A 6 3.22 38.31 -9.91
CA HIS A 6 4.33 37.49 -9.41
C HIS A 6 4.55 37.62 -7.89
N ARG A 7 4.25 38.78 -7.29
CA ARG A 7 4.38 38.97 -5.83
C ARG A 7 3.34 38.17 -5.05
N HIS A 8 2.09 38.12 -5.53
CA HIS A 8 1.04 37.33 -4.90
C HIS A 8 1.33 35.82 -4.99
N LEU A 9 1.80 35.34 -6.14
CA LEU A 9 2.21 33.94 -6.32
C LEU A 9 3.39 33.55 -5.42
N LYS A 10 4.40 34.44 -5.28
CA LYS A 10 5.52 34.25 -4.33
C LYS A 10 5.04 34.19 -2.88
N LYS A 11 4.10 35.06 -2.49
CA LYS A 11 3.55 35.12 -1.11
C LYS A 11 2.81 33.83 -0.75
N HIS A 12 2.00 33.29 -1.68
CA HIS A 12 1.35 31.99 -1.50
C HIS A 12 2.33 30.82 -1.45
N LYS A 13 3.42 30.86 -2.23
CA LYS A 13 4.46 29.83 -2.22
C LYS A 13 5.24 29.80 -0.89
N ASN A 14 5.56 30.97 -0.33
CA ASN A 14 6.29 31.06 0.94
C ASN A 14 5.45 30.57 2.12
N TYR A 15 4.15 30.82 2.13
CA TYR A 15 3.26 30.32 3.18
C TYR A 15 3.18 28.79 3.22
N GLU A 16 3.14 28.13 2.05
CA GLU A 16 3.18 26.66 1.97
C GLU A 16 4.53 26.08 2.44
N LYS A 17 5.64 26.79 2.19
CA LYS A 17 6.96 26.39 2.70
C LYS A 17 7.02 26.45 4.23
N VAL A 18 6.43 27.48 4.84
CA VAL A 18 6.35 27.60 6.30
C VAL A 18 5.50 26.48 6.91
N LYS A 19 4.36 26.13 6.29
CA LYS A 19 3.55 24.97 6.72
C LYS A 19 4.33 23.66 6.66
N TRP A 20 5.13 23.46 5.61
CA TRP A 20 5.98 22.28 5.48
C TRP A 20 7.07 22.20 6.54
N LEU A 21 7.72 23.33 6.85
CA LEU A 21 8.69 23.41 7.95
C LEU A 21 8.04 23.07 9.31
N LEU A 22 6.81 23.54 9.54
CA LEU A 22 6.07 23.27 10.75
C LEU A 22 5.74 21.77 10.90
N ILE A 23 5.34 21.09 9.82
CA ILE A 23 5.13 19.63 9.83
C ILE A 23 6.44 18.90 10.16
N PHE A 24 7.56 19.28 9.53
CA PHE A 24 8.85 18.66 9.79
C PHE A 24 9.29 18.83 11.25
N PHE A 25 9.05 20.01 11.82
CA PHE A 25 9.31 20.30 13.21
C PHE A 25 8.48 19.40 14.15
N ILE A 26 7.19 19.23 13.88
CA ILE A 26 6.32 18.36 14.71
C ILE A 26 6.74 16.88 14.58
N ILE A 27 7.22 16.43 13.41
CA ILE A 27 7.78 15.07 13.24
C ILE A 27 9.01 14.89 14.14
N ILE A 28 9.92 15.87 14.16
CA ILE A 28 11.10 15.84 15.05
C ILE A 28 10.67 15.78 16.53
N VAL A 29 9.69 16.59 16.92
CA VAL A 29 9.11 16.56 18.28
C VAL A 29 8.54 15.17 18.60
N THR A 30 7.85 14.53 17.66
CA THR A 30 7.29 13.18 17.82
C THR A 30 8.38 12.15 18.11
N LEU A 31 9.51 12.22 17.40
CA LEU A 31 10.66 11.34 17.62
C LEU A 31 11.30 11.57 18.98
N LEU A 32 11.45 12.83 19.39
CA LEU A 32 11.96 13.20 20.71
C LEU A 32 11.05 12.69 21.83
N THR A 33 9.73 12.86 21.71
CA THR A 33 8.75 12.32 22.66
C THR A 33 8.92 10.82 22.86
N ASN A 34 9.13 10.04 21.79
CA ASN A 34 9.36 8.60 21.91
C ASN A 34 10.63 8.25 22.71
N HIS A 35 11.69 9.06 22.58
CA HIS A 35 12.94 8.86 23.32
C HIS A 35 12.81 9.21 24.80
N PHE A 36 12.20 10.36 25.13
CA PHE A 36 12.04 10.82 26.51
C PHE A 36 11.09 9.91 27.32
N PHE A 37 10.00 9.44 26.72
CA PHE A 37 8.99 8.61 27.40
C PHE A 37 9.32 7.10 27.41
N LYS A 38 10.61 6.73 27.29
CA LYS A 38 11.05 5.32 27.30
C LYS A 38 10.75 4.60 28.62
N ASN A 39 10.77 5.33 29.74
CA ASN A 39 10.64 4.77 31.10
C ASN A 39 9.23 4.91 31.70
N CYS A 40 8.25 5.42 30.93
CA CYS A 40 6.87 5.58 31.39
C CYS A 40 6.01 4.35 31.08
N ASN A 41 4.83 4.28 31.69
CA ASN A 41 3.86 3.22 31.46
C ASN A 41 3.46 3.14 29.97
N LEU A 42 3.45 1.93 29.38
CA LEU A 42 3.30 1.71 27.93
C LEU A 42 2.04 2.39 27.36
N VAL A 43 0.93 2.34 28.10
CA VAL A 43 -0.35 2.91 27.66
C VAL A 43 -0.25 4.42 27.44
N VAL A 44 0.37 5.16 28.37
CA VAL A 44 0.53 6.62 28.28
C VAL A 44 1.41 7.03 27.10
N LYS A 45 2.45 6.22 26.83
CA LYS A 45 3.35 6.44 25.69
C LYS A 45 2.61 6.37 24.36
N TYR A 46 1.81 5.32 24.16
CA TYR A 46 1.11 5.14 22.89
C TYR A 46 -0.03 6.14 22.69
N THR A 47 -0.76 6.51 23.76
CA THR A 47 -1.83 7.53 23.64
C THR A 47 -1.30 8.92 23.29
N MET A 48 -0.16 9.33 23.88
CA MET A 48 0.43 10.63 23.55
C MET A 48 1.00 10.65 22.13
N LEU A 49 1.59 9.54 21.68
CA LEU A 49 2.13 9.40 20.33
C LEU A 49 1.03 9.46 19.26
N THR A 50 -0.11 8.78 19.47
CA THR A 50 -1.24 8.80 18.53
C THR A 50 -1.88 10.18 18.41
N ILE A 51 -1.96 10.95 19.50
CA ILE A 51 -2.46 12.34 19.47
C ILE A 51 -1.55 13.24 18.62
N ILE A 52 -0.23 13.20 18.86
CA ILE A 52 0.73 14.06 18.14
C ILE A 52 0.77 13.72 16.65
N THR A 53 0.75 12.44 16.31
CA THR A 53 0.70 11.98 14.91
C THR A 53 -0.63 12.34 14.24
N GLY A 54 -1.76 12.25 14.95
CA GLY A 54 -3.06 12.73 14.47
C GLY A 54 -3.04 14.21 14.07
N ILE A 55 -2.45 15.07 14.90
CA ILE A 55 -2.31 16.51 14.63
C ILE A 55 -1.47 16.75 13.37
N ASN A 56 -0.38 16.00 13.17
CA ASN A 56 0.43 16.09 11.95
C ASN A 56 -0.38 15.79 10.69
N ILE A 57 -1.20 14.74 10.73
CA ILE A 57 -2.03 14.30 9.61
C ILE A 57 -3.05 15.39 9.24
N ILE A 58 -3.69 16.00 10.24
CA ILE A 58 -4.66 17.09 10.04
C ILE A 58 -4.00 18.30 9.38
N PHE A 59 -2.80 18.69 9.83
CA PHE A 59 -2.02 19.76 9.20
C PHE A 59 -1.59 19.41 7.77
N PHE A 60 -1.22 18.15 7.53
CA PHE A 60 -0.84 17.67 6.19
C PHE A 60 -2.00 17.77 5.20
N TYR A 61 -3.21 17.36 5.58
CA TYR A 61 -4.42 17.48 4.75
C TYR A 61 -4.80 18.94 4.45
N SER A 62 -4.49 19.87 5.36
CA SER A 62 -4.74 21.31 5.17
C SER A 62 -3.80 21.96 4.11
N THR A 63 -2.73 21.28 3.72
CA THR A 63 -1.73 21.79 2.76
C THR A 63 -2.21 21.61 1.31
N LYS A 64 -1.83 22.52 0.39
CA LYS A 64 -2.25 22.45 -1.03
C LYS A 64 -1.87 21.13 -1.71
N LYS A 65 -0.72 20.57 -1.34
CA LYS A 65 -0.27 19.24 -1.82
C LYS A 65 -1.19 18.12 -1.31
N GLY A 66 -1.59 18.16 -0.03
CA GLY A 66 -2.50 17.18 0.57
C GLY A 66 -3.86 17.13 -0.14
N LYS A 67 -4.45 18.30 -0.41
CA LYS A 67 -5.72 18.39 -1.17
C LYS A 67 -5.60 17.86 -2.60
N LYS A 68 -4.48 18.11 -3.29
CA LYS A 68 -4.24 17.58 -4.64
C LYS A 68 -4.16 16.06 -4.65
N ILE A 69 -3.52 15.46 -3.65
CA ILE A 69 -3.43 14.00 -3.52
C ILE A 69 -4.81 13.39 -3.29
N LEU A 70 -5.66 14.03 -2.46
CA LEU A 70 -7.03 13.59 -2.25
C LEU A 70 -7.86 13.62 -3.55
N LEU A 71 -7.77 14.72 -4.31
CA LEU A 71 -8.44 14.82 -5.62
C LEU A 71 -7.93 13.76 -6.60
N PHE A 72 -6.61 13.54 -6.64
CA PHE A 72 -6.00 12.51 -7.49
C PHE A 72 -6.47 11.09 -7.12
N ILE A 73 -6.65 10.78 -5.83
CA ILE A 73 -7.19 9.49 -5.39
C ILE A 73 -8.63 9.33 -5.88
N GLN A 74 -9.46 10.38 -5.77
CA GLN A 74 -10.84 10.36 -6.24
C GLN A 74 -10.92 10.17 -7.77
N GLU A 75 -10.07 10.87 -8.52
CA GLU A 75 -9.95 10.73 -9.97
C GLU A 75 -9.49 9.31 -10.35
N SER A 76 -8.48 8.77 -9.66
CA SER A 76 -7.97 7.41 -9.89
C SER A 76 -9.03 6.34 -9.62
N THR A 77 -9.79 6.46 -8.53
CA THR A 77 -10.86 5.49 -8.24
C THR A 77 -11.93 5.46 -9.34
N ASN A 78 -12.28 6.62 -9.89
CA ASN A 78 -13.23 6.70 -11.01
C ASN A 78 -12.70 6.05 -12.29
N GLU A 79 -11.37 5.98 -12.46
CA GLU A 79 -10.74 5.23 -13.57
C GLU A 79 -10.66 3.72 -13.29
N PHE A 80 -10.41 3.32 -12.04
CA PHE A 80 -10.44 1.91 -11.63
C PHE A 80 -11.81 1.26 -11.89
N TYR A 81 -12.92 2.01 -11.74
CA TYR A 81 -14.25 1.52 -12.07
C TYR A 81 -14.51 1.36 -13.59
N LYS A 82 -13.66 1.93 -14.45
CA LYS A 82 -13.70 1.67 -15.91
C LYS A 82 -12.98 0.39 -16.30
N ILE A 83 -12.28 -0.25 -15.35
CA ILE A 83 -11.70 -1.57 -15.57
C ILE A 83 -12.88 -2.55 -15.55
N THR A 84 -13.35 -2.90 -16.74
CA THR A 84 -14.27 -4.01 -16.95
C THR A 84 -13.50 -5.29 -16.65
N TRP A 85 -13.35 -5.60 -15.36
CA TRP A 85 -12.78 -6.87 -14.95
C TRP A 85 -13.57 -8.00 -15.60
N PRO A 86 -12.87 -9.00 -16.16
CA PRO A 86 -13.51 -10.13 -16.82
C PRO A 86 -14.53 -10.77 -15.90
N THR A 87 -15.65 -11.19 -16.47
CA THR A 87 -16.78 -11.74 -15.70
C THR A 87 -16.31 -12.99 -14.95
N LYS A 88 -16.78 -13.17 -13.70
CA LYS A 88 -16.32 -14.28 -12.84
C LYS A 88 -16.51 -15.64 -13.50
N GLN A 89 -17.55 -15.79 -14.34
CA GLN A 89 -17.89 -17.03 -15.00
C GLN A 89 -16.77 -17.50 -15.94
N GLU A 90 -16.21 -16.62 -16.76
CA GLU A 90 -15.12 -16.96 -17.69
C GLU A 90 -13.83 -17.42 -16.97
N THR A 91 -13.51 -16.77 -15.84
CA THR A 91 -12.35 -17.14 -15.00
C THR A 91 -12.54 -18.49 -14.30
N PHE A 92 -13.77 -18.82 -13.90
CA PHE A 92 -14.05 -20.13 -13.29
C PHE A 92 -13.93 -21.27 -14.29
N TYR A 93 -14.46 -21.11 -15.51
CA TYR A 93 -14.36 -22.15 -16.54
C TYR A 93 -12.91 -22.45 -16.90
N THR A 94 -12.09 -21.41 -17.08
CA THR A 94 -10.67 -21.58 -17.45
C THR A 94 -9.85 -22.21 -16.33
N THR A 95 -10.06 -21.84 -15.06
CA THR A 95 -9.36 -22.47 -13.92
C THR A 95 -9.80 -23.92 -13.70
N LEU A 96 -11.08 -24.24 -13.92
CA LEU A 96 -11.60 -25.60 -13.81
C LEU A 96 -11.01 -26.50 -14.91
N ILE A 97 -10.90 -26.00 -16.15
CA ILE A 97 -10.22 -26.71 -17.24
C ILE A 97 -8.76 -26.98 -16.86
N ILE A 98 -8.03 -25.98 -16.35
CA ILE A 98 -6.62 -26.15 -15.93
C ILE A 98 -6.52 -27.18 -14.80
N LEU A 99 -7.44 -27.17 -13.83
CA LEU A 99 -7.45 -28.11 -12.71
C LEU A 99 -7.66 -29.56 -13.18
N ILE A 100 -8.58 -29.79 -14.12
CA ILE A 100 -8.78 -31.11 -14.74
C ILE A 100 -7.50 -31.58 -15.44
N VAL A 101 -6.88 -30.70 -16.24
CA VAL A 101 -5.64 -31.03 -16.96
C VAL A 101 -4.49 -31.33 -15.98
N ALA A 102 -4.36 -30.57 -14.90
CA ALA A 102 -3.33 -30.79 -13.88
C ALA A 102 -3.51 -32.14 -13.16
N ILE A 103 -4.74 -32.50 -12.80
CA ILE A 103 -5.05 -33.80 -12.19
C ILE A 103 -4.71 -34.93 -13.16
N PHE A 104 -5.07 -34.79 -14.44
CA PHE A 104 -4.79 -35.80 -15.45
C PHE A 104 -3.28 -36.04 -15.63
N ILE A 105 -2.51 -34.96 -15.74
CA ILE A 105 -1.03 -35.04 -15.85
C ILE A 105 -0.43 -35.65 -14.58
N SER A 106 -0.87 -35.22 -13.40
CA SER A 106 -0.42 -35.77 -12.12
C SER A 106 -0.71 -37.27 -11.99
N PHE A 107 -1.85 -37.73 -12.49
CA PHE A 107 -2.24 -39.14 -12.47
C PHE A 107 -1.34 -39.99 -13.39
N ILE A 108 -1.06 -39.48 -14.60
CA ILE A 108 -0.19 -40.15 -15.56
C ILE A 108 1.25 -40.24 -15.04
N LEU A 109 1.78 -39.15 -14.47
CA LEU A 109 3.10 -39.14 -13.85
C LEU A 109 3.17 -40.17 -12.73
N TRP A 110 2.21 -40.14 -11.80
CA TRP A 110 2.16 -41.10 -10.69
C TRP A 110 2.14 -42.56 -11.15
N LEU A 111 1.38 -42.86 -12.22
CA LEU A 111 1.32 -44.20 -12.79
C LEU A 111 2.66 -44.62 -13.41
N LEU A 112 3.31 -43.72 -14.14
CA LEU A 112 4.61 -43.96 -14.75
C LEU A 112 5.70 -44.16 -13.68
N ASP A 113 5.75 -43.28 -12.68
CA ASP A 113 6.67 -43.36 -11.56
C ASP A 113 6.52 -44.67 -10.78
N SER A 114 5.28 -45.12 -10.56
CA SER A 114 4.97 -46.39 -9.87
C SER A 114 5.47 -47.60 -10.65
N ILE A 115 5.30 -47.60 -11.98
CA ILE A 115 5.77 -48.68 -12.85
C ILE A 115 7.30 -48.73 -12.87
N ILE A 116 7.96 -47.58 -12.97
CA ILE A 116 9.42 -47.50 -12.95
C ILE A 116 9.96 -48.02 -11.61
N PHE A 117 9.37 -47.60 -10.49
CA PHE A 117 9.75 -48.09 -9.16
C PHE A 117 9.59 -49.60 -9.02
N TYR A 118 8.50 -50.16 -9.56
CA TYR A 118 8.29 -51.61 -9.57
C TYR A 118 9.40 -52.36 -10.32
N PHE A 119 9.79 -51.88 -11.50
CA PHE A 119 10.90 -52.47 -12.27
C PHE A 119 12.25 -52.33 -11.56
N ILE A 120 12.52 -51.17 -10.95
CA ILE A 120 13.76 -50.96 -10.18
C ILE A 120 13.81 -51.92 -8.99
N SER A 121 12.71 -52.07 -8.25
CA SER A 121 12.65 -53.00 -7.12
C SER A 121 12.86 -54.45 -7.56
N TYR A 122 12.38 -54.83 -8.75
CA TYR A 122 12.62 -56.18 -9.30
C TYR A 122 14.07 -56.41 -9.69
N ILE A 123 14.80 -55.38 -10.13
CA ILE A 123 16.21 -55.50 -10.52
C ILE A 123 17.16 -55.56 -9.32
N ILE A 124 16.79 -54.88 -8.23
CA ILE A 124 17.64 -54.72 -7.05
C ILE A 124 17.41 -55.81 -5.99
N ALA A 125 16.23 -56.45 -6.03
CA ALA A 125 15.89 -57.62 -5.23
C ALA A 125 16.40 -58.90 -5.91
#